data_AF-A0A484BZT2-F1
#
_entry.id   AF-A0A484BZT2-F1
#
_cell.length_a   1.000
_cell.length_b   1.000
_cell.length_c   1.000
_cell.angle_alpha   90.00
_cell.angle_beta   90.00
_cell.angle_gamma   90.00
#
_symmetry.space_group_name_H-M   'P 1'
#
loop_
_entity.id
_entity.type
_entity.pdbx_description
1 polymer ?
#
loop_
_entity_poly.entity_id
_entity_poly.type
_entity_poly.pdbx_seq_one_letter_code
_entity_poly.pdbx_strand_id
1 'polypeptide(L)'
;MSDSSETPQKILKMDQSKVFNDPIHGTVELHPLLIKIIDTPQFQRLRNIKQLGGAYFVYPGASHNRFEHSIGDCYHLGMKNNFDHLRFIQFARVIKVEKDGLNHICSRDKEVGNLYDMFYTRNCLHRRAYQHRVNKIIEYMITEAFLKADKLIEIEGSGGIKSLSTAKDDMEAYTKLTDHVFEQILNSSSADLAEAKKILEKIISRKHYKFLGDIRP
;
A
#
# COMPACT_ATOMS: atom_id res chain seq x y z
N MET A 1 -2.34 51.07 -33.87
CA MET A 1 -1.13 50.34 -33.46
C MET A 1 -1.51 49.41 -32.34
N SER A 2 -1.97 48.23 -32.72
CA SER A 2 -2.28 47.10 -31.83
C SER A 2 -1.12 46.12 -31.99
N ASP A 3 -0.38 45.86 -30.92
CA ASP A 3 0.44 44.67 -30.84
C ASP A 3 0.47 44.18 -29.39
N SER A 4 -0.51 43.35 -29.06
CA SER A 4 -0.52 42.53 -27.86
C SER A 4 0.19 41.23 -28.19
N SER A 5 1.41 41.08 -27.70
CA SER A 5 2.21 39.87 -27.83
C SER A 5 1.53 38.69 -27.13
N GLU A 6 0.89 37.82 -27.91
CA GLU A 6 0.46 36.49 -27.46
C GLU A 6 1.70 35.65 -27.14
N THR A 7 1.85 35.28 -25.87
CA THR A 7 2.79 34.23 -25.46
C THR A 7 2.25 32.88 -25.93
N PRO A 8 3.05 32.05 -26.62
CA PRO A 8 2.56 30.76 -27.09
C PRO A 8 2.38 29.81 -25.91
N GLN A 9 1.12 29.52 -25.57
CA GLN A 9 0.79 28.38 -24.70
C GLN A 9 1.27 27.11 -25.40
N LYS A 10 2.36 26.51 -24.91
CA LYS A 10 2.75 25.15 -25.29
C LYS A 10 1.60 24.22 -24.91
N ILE A 11 0.77 23.87 -25.89
CA ILE A 11 -0.19 22.78 -25.78
C ILE A 11 0.64 21.52 -25.51
N LEU A 12 0.65 21.06 -24.25
CA LEU A 12 1.15 19.74 -23.91
C LEU A 12 0.36 18.75 -24.78
N LYS A 13 1.00 18.14 -25.78
CA LYS A 13 0.43 16.96 -26.45
C LYS A 13 0.05 15.97 -25.36
N MET A 14 -1.26 15.82 -25.12
CA MET A 14 -1.75 14.79 -24.23
C MET A 14 -1.48 13.47 -24.91
N ASP A 15 -0.66 12.65 -24.27
CA ASP A 15 -0.48 11.26 -24.65
C ASP A 15 -1.83 10.53 -24.58
N GLN A 16 -1.99 9.40 -25.23
CA GLN A 16 -3.27 8.67 -25.21
C GLN A 16 -3.55 8.08 -23.81
N SER A 17 -4.83 7.95 -23.45
CA SER A 17 -5.23 7.22 -22.25
C SER A 17 -4.73 5.77 -22.33
N LYS A 18 -4.34 5.21 -21.19
CA LYS A 18 -3.78 3.86 -21.09
C LYS A 18 -4.76 2.98 -20.35
N VAL A 19 -4.94 1.80 -20.90
CA VAL A 19 -5.85 0.79 -20.38
C VAL A 19 -5.04 -0.25 -19.63
N PHE A 20 -5.38 -0.48 -18.37
CA PHE A 20 -4.87 -1.54 -17.51
C PHE A 20 -5.94 -2.62 -17.37
N ASN A 21 -5.53 -3.89 -17.33
CA ASN A 21 -6.43 -4.98 -16.97
C ASN A 21 -6.14 -5.39 -15.52
N ASP A 22 -7.09 -5.12 -14.64
CA ASP A 22 -7.04 -5.44 -13.23
C ASP A 22 -7.99 -6.62 -12.91
N PRO A 23 -7.56 -7.62 -12.12
CA PRO A 23 -8.35 -8.82 -11.86
C PRO A 23 -9.59 -8.58 -10.97
N ILE A 24 -9.62 -7.50 -10.19
CA ILE A 24 -10.75 -7.13 -9.33
C ILE A 24 -11.75 -6.27 -10.13
N HIS A 25 -11.22 -5.46 -11.03
CA HIS A 25 -11.92 -4.33 -11.59
C HIS A 25 -12.18 -4.41 -13.09
N GLY A 26 -11.57 -5.37 -13.77
CA GLY A 26 -11.60 -5.49 -15.22
C GLY A 26 -10.76 -4.39 -15.87
N THR A 27 -11.33 -3.70 -16.85
CA THR A 27 -10.60 -2.75 -17.67
C THR A 27 -10.58 -1.35 -17.05
N VAL A 28 -9.38 -0.89 -16.69
CA VAL A 28 -9.10 0.37 -16.00
C VAL A 28 -8.46 1.36 -16.98
N GLU A 29 -9.22 2.35 -17.43
CA GLU A 29 -8.70 3.44 -18.25
C GLU A 29 -8.23 4.60 -17.37
N LEU A 30 -6.98 5.02 -17.56
CA LEU A 30 -6.38 6.11 -16.80
C LEU A 30 -6.06 7.31 -17.68
N HIS A 31 -6.27 8.49 -17.10
CA HIS A 31 -5.96 9.77 -17.74
C HIS A 31 -4.43 9.90 -17.97
N PRO A 32 -3.98 10.51 -19.09
CA PRO A 32 -2.56 10.66 -19.45
C PRO A 32 -1.67 11.28 -18.36
N LEU A 33 -2.22 12.22 -17.59
CA LEU A 33 -1.50 12.81 -16.45
C LEU A 33 -1.21 11.79 -15.35
N LEU A 34 -2.15 10.89 -15.04
CA LEU A 34 -1.95 9.84 -14.04
C LEU A 34 -0.89 8.85 -14.51
N ILE A 35 -0.88 8.53 -15.81
CA ILE A 35 0.14 7.65 -16.39
C ILE A 35 1.54 8.23 -16.22
N LYS A 36 1.72 9.53 -16.47
CA LYS A 36 3.00 10.21 -16.23
C LYS A 36 3.47 10.12 -14.77
N ILE A 37 2.54 10.12 -13.81
CA ILE A 37 2.85 9.93 -12.38
C ILE A 37 3.17 8.45 -12.10
N ILE A 38 2.38 7.53 -12.65
CA ILE A 38 2.56 6.07 -12.48
C ILE A 38 3.90 5.62 -13.03
N ASP A 39 4.33 6.18 -14.16
CA ASP A 39 5.58 5.83 -14.85
C ASP A 39 6.83 6.49 -14.20
N THR A 40 6.70 6.97 -12.96
CA THR A 40 7.84 7.45 -12.16
C THR A 40 8.46 6.34 -11.31
N PRO A 41 9.78 6.37 -11.03
CA PRO A 41 10.44 5.42 -10.12
C PRO A 41 9.77 5.36 -8.73
N GLN A 42 9.33 6.51 -8.23
CA GLN A 42 8.68 6.65 -6.93
C GLN A 42 7.39 5.84 -6.84
N PHE A 43 6.59 5.83 -7.92
CA PHE A 43 5.36 5.05 -7.98
C PHE A 43 5.63 3.59 -8.35
N GLN A 44 6.52 3.32 -9.31
CA GLN A 44 6.87 1.94 -9.70
C GLN A 44 7.48 1.13 -8.56
N ARG A 45 8.14 1.78 -7.60
CA ARG A 45 8.59 1.18 -6.33
C ARG A 45 7.51 0.33 -5.66
N LEU A 46 6.24 0.75 -5.71
CA LEU A 46 5.14 0.07 -5.04
C LEU A 46 4.91 -1.37 -5.53
N ARG A 47 5.48 -1.77 -6.68
CA ARG A 47 5.45 -3.16 -7.17
C ARG A 47 6.24 -4.11 -6.27
N ASN A 48 7.20 -3.59 -5.53
CA ASN A 48 8.13 -4.35 -4.71
C ASN A 48 7.80 -4.25 -3.22
N ILE A 49 6.55 -3.90 -2.89
CA ILE A 49 6.07 -3.78 -1.50
C ILE A 49 4.75 -4.52 -1.40
N LYS A 50 4.74 -5.63 -0.67
CA LYS A 50 3.56 -6.45 -0.44
C LYS A 50 2.50 -5.62 0.30
N GLN A 51 1.25 -5.70 -0.16
CA GLN A 51 0.13 -4.98 0.44
C GLN A 51 -0.09 -5.40 1.90
N LEU A 52 -0.02 -6.71 2.16
CA LEU A 52 -0.25 -7.29 3.48
C LEU A 52 1.04 -7.75 4.19
N GLY A 53 2.21 -7.33 3.69
CA GLY A 53 3.51 -7.61 4.30
C GLY A 53 3.71 -9.10 4.64
N GLY A 54 3.88 -9.39 5.93
CA GLY A 54 4.11 -10.73 6.46
C GLY A 54 2.98 -11.74 6.20
N ALA A 55 1.78 -11.26 5.84
CA ALA A 55 0.63 -12.13 5.63
C ALA A 55 0.81 -13.05 4.43
N TYR A 56 1.67 -12.68 3.47
CA TYR A 56 2.06 -13.52 2.34
C TYR A 56 2.63 -14.88 2.78
N PHE A 57 3.35 -14.92 3.90
CA PHE A 57 3.90 -16.16 4.47
C PHE A 57 2.84 -17.07 5.13
N VAL A 58 1.64 -16.54 5.38
CA VAL A 58 0.50 -17.27 5.96
C VAL A 58 -0.53 -17.62 4.87
N TYR A 59 -0.79 -16.67 3.98
CA TYR A 59 -1.77 -16.75 2.91
C TYR A 59 -1.05 -16.61 1.55
N PRO A 60 -0.73 -17.71 0.86
CA PRO A 60 0.00 -17.66 -0.40
C PRO A 60 -0.69 -16.83 -1.50
N GLY A 61 -2.02 -16.73 -1.44
CA GLY A 61 -2.81 -15.87 -2.34
C GLY A 61 -2.70 -14.37 -2.04
N ALA A 62 -2.13 -13.97 -0.91
CA ALA A 62 -1.86 -12.57 -0.56
C ALA A 62 -0.53 -12.08 -1.20
N SER A 63 -0.33 -12.38 -2.49
CA SER A 63 0.88 -12.03 -3.25
C SER A 63 0.86 -10.61 -3.83
N HIS A 64 -0.29 -9.93 -3.71
CA HIS A 64 -0.51 -8.59 -4.25
C HIS A 64 0.34 -7.53 -3.53
N ASN A 65 0.78 -6.54 -4.30
CA ASN A 65 1.60 -5.41 -3.90
C ASN A 65 0.77 -4.12 -3.83
N ARG A 66 1.38 -3.07 -3.28
CA ARG A 66 0.75 -1.75 -3.16
C ARG A 66 0.48 -1.09 -4.51
N PHE A 67 1.17 -1.49 -5.57
CA PHE A 67 1.04 -0.89 -6.91
C PHE A 67 -0.34 -1.12 -7.51
N GLU A 68 -0.77 -2.37 -7.67
CA GLU A 68 -2.07 -2.73 -8.21
C GLU A 68 -3.20 -2.21 -7.31
N HIS A 69 -3.00 -2.20 -5.99
CA HIS A 69 -3.94 -1.60 -5.06
C HIS A 69 -4.07 -0.09 -5.28
N SER A 70 -2.97 0.63 -5.50
CA SER A 70 -2.99 2.08 -5.74
C SER A 70 -3.61 2.43 -7.09
N ILE A 71 -3.40 1.62 -8.13
CA ILE A 71 -4.10 1.74 -9.42
C ILE A 71 -5.59 1.47 -9.24
N GLY A 72 -5.91 0.39 -8.51
CA GLY A 72 -7.27 0.03 -8.11
C GLY A 72 -7.97 1.20 -7.43
N ASP A 73 -7.42 1.71 -6.33
CA ASP A 73 -7.95 2.85 -5.57
C ASP A 73 -8.10 4.12 -6.41
N CYS A 74 -7.12 4.44 -7.27
CA CYS A 74 -7.20 5.59 -8.17
C CYS A 74 -8.35 5.48 -9.18
N TYR A 75 -8.69 4.27 -9.63
CA TYR A 75 -9.90 4.05 -10.43
C TYR A 75 -11.15 3.90 -9.54
N HIS A 76 -11.00 3.40 -8.31
CA HIS A 76 -12.06 2.91 -7.43
C HIS A 76 -12.30 3.80 -6.20
N LEU A 77 -12.65 5.06 -6.44
CA LEU A 77 -13.79 5.66 -5.71
C LEU A 77 -15.09 4.86 -6.03
N GLY A 78 -15.08 3.54 -5.84
CA GLY A 78 -15.56 2.66 -6.90
C GLY A 78 -15.33 1.15 -6.77
N MET A 79 -14.93 0.56 -5.61
CA MET A 79 -14.53 -0.87 -5.35
C MET A 79 -15.63 -1.95 -5.17
N LYS A 80 -15.73 -2.97 -6.05
CA LYS A 80 -16.54 -4.19 -5.80
C LYS A 80 -16.14 -4.91 -4.49
N ASN A 81 -16.96 -4.70 -3.47
CA ASN A 81 -16.99 -5.40 -2.20
C ASN A 81 -18.38 -6.10 -2.12
N ASN A 82 -18.68 -6.91 -1.10
CA ASN A 82 -20.10 -7.27 -0.85
C ASN A 82 -20.95 -6.01 -0.61
N PHE A 83 -20.28 -4.92 -0.26
CA PHE A 83 -20.79 -3.57 -0.35
C PHE A 83 -20.78 -3.06 -1.79
N ASP A 84 -21.97 -2.83 -2.36
CA ASP A 84 -22.15 -2.10 -3.62
C ASP A 84 -21.93 -0.59 -3.39
N HIS A 85 -20.67 -0.23 -3.28
CA HIS A 85 -20.15 1.12 -3.22
C HIS A 85 -20.58 2.01 -4.39
N LEU A 86 -20.78 1.48 -5.61
CA LEU A 86 -21.20 2.28 -6.77
C LEU A 86 -22.62 2.76 -6.53
N ARG A 87 -23.49 1.84 -6.11
CA ARG A 87 -24.84 2.16 -5.66
C ARG A 87 -24.81 3.10 -4.45
N PHE A 88 -23.91 2.90 -3.49
CA PHE A 88 -23.78 3.77 -2.33
C PHE A 88 -23.44 5.21 -2.74
N ILE A 89 -22.47 5.39 -3.64
CA ILE A 89 -22.05 6.70 -4.17
C ILE A 89 -23.18 7.33 -4.99
N GLN A 90 -23.89 6.56 -5.81
CA GLN A 90 -25.07 7.06 -6.55
C GLN A 90 -26.16 7.60 -5.62
N PHE A 91 -26.31 7.01 -4.43
CA PHE A 91 -27.26 7.45 -3.41
C PHE A 91 -26.68 8.43 -2.38
N ALA A 92 -25.40 8.81 -2.50
CA ALA A 92 -24.77 9.79 -1.66
C ALA A 92 -25.13 11.22 -2.12
N ARG A 93 -25.47 12.09 -1.17
CA ARG A 93 -25.76 13.51 -1.41
C ARG A 93 -25.07 14.34 -0.35
N VAL A 94 -24.69 15.57 -0.69
CA VAL A 94 -24.24 16.55 0.29
C VAL A 94 -25.48 17.24 0.86
N ILE A 95 -25.70 17.12 2.17
CA ILE A 95 -26.84 17.69 2.87
C ILE A 95 -26.33 18.52 4.04
N LYS A 96 -26.92 19.70 4.25
CA LYS A 96 -26.66 20.51 5.43
C LYS A 96 -27.35 19.89 6.64
N VAL A 97 -26.60 19.52 7.66
CA VAL A 97 -27.12 18.90 8.88
C VAL A 97 -27.49 19.99 9.87
N GLU A 98 -28.74 20.02 10.31
CA GLU A 98 -29.24 21.08 11.22
C GLU A 98 -28.53 21.10 12.58
N LYS A 99 -28.07 19.93 13.04
CA LYS A 99 -27.44 19.76 14.36
C LYS A 99 -26.14 20.57 14.53
N ASP A 100 -25.33 20.65 13.49
CA ASP A 100 -24.03 21.33 13.50
C ASP A 100 -23.93 22.45 12.44
N GLY A 101 -24.93 22.58 11.56
CA GLY A 101 -24.96 23.57 10.49
C GLY A 101 -23.99 23.29 9.34
N LEU A 102 -23.35 22.11 9.31
CA LEU A 102 -22.32 21.76 8.34
C LEU A 102 -22.88 20.91 7.19
N ASN A 103 -22.19 20.95 6.05
CA ASN A 103 -22.51 20.12 4.89
C ASN A 103 -21.84 18.75 5.03
N HIS A 104 -22.63 17.68 5.16
CA HIS A 104 -22.13 16.32 5.31
C HIS A 104 -22.49 15.47 4.09
N ILE A 105 -21.68 14.45 3.81
CA ILE A 105 -22.04 13.38 2.88
C ILE A 105 -23.04 12.48 3.59
N CYS A 106 -24.25 12.38 3.04
CA CYS A 106 -25.33 11.57 3.56
C CYS A 106 -25.75 10.53 2.52
N SER A 107 -26.06 9.32 2.97
CA SER A 107 -26.57 8.24 2.13
C SER A 107 -28.06 8.01 2.37
N ARG A 108 -28.74 7.43 1.38
CA ARG A 108 -30.15 7.05 1.50
C ARG A 108 -30.34 5.98 2.59
N ASP A 109 -31.38 6.13 3.39
CA ASP A 109 -31.79 5.23 4.48
C ASP A 109 -31.74 3.73 4.14
N LYS A 110 -32.26 3.34 2.98
CA LYS A 110 -32.27 1.95 2.50
C LYS A 110 -30.88 1.31 2.31
N GLU A 111 -29.83 2.12 2.28
CA GLU A 111 -28.44 1.65 2.15
C GLU A 111 -27.82 1.29 3.51
N VAL A 112 -28.54 1.44 4.62
CA VAL A 112 -28.03 1.12 5.97
C VAL A 112 -27.50 -0.32 6.08
N GLY A 113 -28.16 -1.29 5.44
CA GLY A 113 -27.71 -2.69 5.40
C GLY A 113 -26.35 -2.83 4.72
N ASN A 114 -26.13 -2.11 3.63
CA ASN A 114 -24.85 -2.08 2.91
C ASN A 114 -23.71 -1.53 3.81
N LEU A 115 -23.97 -0.49 4.63
CA LEU A 115 -22.96 -0.04 5.61
C LEU A 115 -22.66 -1.11 6.66
N TYR A 116 -23.67 -1.82 7.17
CA TYR A 116 -23.45 -2.90 8.12
C TYR A 116 -22.56 -3.99 7.53
N ASP A 117 -22.82 -4.41 6.30
CA ASP A 117 -22.02 -5.41 5.59
C ASP A 117 -20.58 -4.94 5.37
N MET A 118 -20.38 -3.64 5.09
CA MET A 118 -19.05 -3.03 4.99
C MET A 118 -18.29 -3.17 6.32
N PHE A 119 -18.90 -2.79 7.45
CA PHE A 119 -18.24 -2.90 8.76
C PHE A 119 -18.05 -4.35 9.20
N TYR A 120 -18.98 -5.23 8.90
CA TYR A 120 -18.86 -6.66 9.15
C TYR A 120 -17.70 -7.28 8.37
N THR A 121 -17.59 -6.95 7.09
CA THR A 121 -16.49 -7.39 6.22
C THR A 121 -15.15 -6.87 6.73
N ARG A 122 -15.08 -5.58 7.11
CA ARG A 122 -13.90 -4.99 7.75
C ARG A 122 -13.50 -5.76 9.01
N ASN A 123 -14.45 -6.05 9.90
CA ASN A 123 -14.19 -6.81 11.11
C ASN A 123 -13.67 -8.23 10.81
N CYS A 124 -14.26 -8.91 9.82
CA CYS A 124 -13.79 -10.22 9.37
C CYS A 124 -12.35 -10.18 8.86
N LEU A 125 -12.00 -9.20 8.01
CA LEU A 125 -10.64 -9.03 7.50
C LEU A 125 -9.64 -8.75 8.61
N HIS A 126 -9.99 -7.86 9.54
CA HIS A 126 -9.14 -7.58 10.70
C HIS A 126 -8.88 -8.82 11.55
N ARG A 127 -9.94 -9.55 11.91
CA ARG A 127 -9.84 -10.72 12.79
C ARG A 127 -9.17 -11.92 12.12
N ARG A 128 -9.46 -12.15 10.83
CA ARG A 128 -9.04 -13.37 10.12
C ARG A 128 -7.68 -13.21 9.44
N ALA A 129 -7.36 -12.02 8.91
CA ALA A 129 -6.15 -11.80 8.14
C ALA A 129 -5.18 -10.82 8.83
N TYR A 130 -5.58 -9.56 9.03
CA TYR A 130 -4.63 -8.51 9.44
C TYR A 130 -4.05 -8.73 10.84
N GLN A 131 -4.88 -9.17 11.78
CA GLN A 131 -4.48 -9.51 13.15
C GLN A 131 -4.26 -11.00 13.33
N HIS A 132 -4.09 -11.76 12.23
CA HIS A 132 -3.79 -13.17 12.34
C HIS A 132 -2.51 -13.36 13.16
N ARG A 133 -2.58 -14.15 14.23
CA ARG A 133 -1.48 -14.30 15.21
C ARG A 133 -0.14 -14.66 14.57
N VAL A 134 -0.15 -15.54 13.57
CA VAL A 134 1.08 -15.95 12.86
C VAL A 134 1.62 -14.80 12.01
N ASN A 135 0.74 -14.00 11.39
CA ASN A 135 1.17 -12.81 10.64
C ASN A 135 1.88 -11.83 11.59
N LYS A 136 1.30 -11.55 12.76
CA LYS A 136 1.89 -10.66 13.75
C LYS A 136 3.24 -11.14 14.27
N ILE A 137 3.39 -12.45 14.48
CA ILE A 137 4.69 -13.05 14.86
C ILE A 137 5.72 -12.85 13.74
N ILE A 138 5.34 -13.07 12.48
CA ILE A 138 6.24 -12.88 11.35
C ILE A 138 6.63 -11.40 11.20
N GLU A 139 5.67 -10.47 11.29
CA GLU A 139 5.95 -9.02 11.30
C GLU A 139 6.94 -8.64 12.42
N TYR A 140 6.76 -9.20 13.61
CA TYR A 140 7.68 -9.00 14.72
C TYR A 140 9.09 -9.54 14.42
N MET A 141 9.20 -10.77 13.89
CA MET A 141 10.48 -11.36 13.51
C MET A 141 11.20 -10.56 12.41
N ILE A 142 10.47 -10.07 11.41
CA ILE A 142 11.03 -9.21 10.36
C ILE A 142 11.55 -7.91 10.97
N THR A 143 10.76 -7.29 11.85
CA THR A 143 11.15 -6.05 12.54
C THR A 143 12.43 -6.26 13.37
N GLU A 144 12.53 -7.36 14.11
CA GLU A 144 13.71 -7.71 14.88
C GLU A 144 14.95 -7.89 13.99
N ALA A 145 14.80 -8.60 12.86
CA ALA A 145 15.88 -8.76 11.89
C ALA A 145 16.32 -7.42 11.29
N PHE A 146 15.38 -6.54 10.95
CA PHE A 146 15.67 -5.23 10.39
C PHE A 146 16.34 -4.30 11.41
N LEU A 147 15.96 -4.36 12.68
CA LEU A 147 16.65 -3.61 13.75
C LEU A 147 18.11 -4.07 13.90
N LYS A 148 18.37 -5.37 13.78
CA LYS A 148 19.73 -5.93 13.82
C LYS A 148 20.54 -5.59 12.56
N ALA A 149 19.89 -5.43 11.42
CA ALA A 149 20.51 -5.09 10.15
C ALA A 149 20.62 -3.57 9.90
N ASP A 150 19.98 -2.72 10.71
CA ASP A 150 19.72 -1.31 10.42
C ASP A 150 20.95 -0.54 9.94
N LYS A 151 22.04 -0.59 10.73
CA LYS A 151 23.29 0.14 10.44
C LYS A 151 24.18 -0.53 9.40
N LEU A 152 23.89 -1.78 9.05
CA LEU A 152 24.70 -2.62 8.16
C LEU A 152 24.20 -2.57 6.72
N ILE A 153 22.94 -2.17 6.53
CA ILE A 153 22.35 -1.98 5.21
C ILE A 153 22.53 -0.53 4.80
N GLU A 154 23.32 -0.33 3.76
CA GLU A 154 23.62 0.96 3.17
C GLU A 154 22.73 1.20 1.95
N ILE A 155 22.03 2.32 1.95
CA ILE A 155 21.15 2.76 0.87
C ILE A 155 21.64 4.12 0.39
N GLU A 156 22.07 4.20 -0.86
CA GLU A 156 22.51 5.45 -1.46
C GLU A 156 21.32 6.41 -1.68
N GLY A 157 21.39 7.59 -1.07
CA GLY A 157 20.45 8.69 -1.31
C GLY A 157 21.15 9.94 -1.85
N SER A 158 20.37 10.99 -2.05
CA SER A 158 20.85 12.26 -2.59
C SER A 158 21.83 12.97 -1.64
N GLY A 159 21.60 12.83 -0.34
CA GLY A 159 22.48 13.32 0.73
C GLY A 159 23.52 12.31 1.22
N GLY A 160 23.89 11.33 0.39
CA GLY A 160 24.82 10.25 0.72
C GLY A 160 24.14 8.99 1.26
N ILE A 161 24.93 8.11 1.87
CA ILE A 161 24.48 6.80 2.36
C ILE A 161 23.55 6.94 3.57
N LYS A 162 22.44 6.20 3.55
CA LYS A 162 21.43 6.10 4.61
C LYS A 162 21.31 4.66 5.12
N SER A 163 20.93 4.51 6.38
CA SER A 163 20.52 3.24 6.99
C SER A 163 19.05 2.93 6.71
N LEU A 164 18.55 1.75 7.11
CA LEU A 164 17.11 1.43 6.99
C LEU A 164 16.22 2.46 7.69
N SER A 165 16.60 2.86 8.91
CA SER A 165 15.84 3.78 9.76
C SER A 165 15.87 5.23 9.27
N THR A 166 16.96 5.66 8.62
CA THR A 166 17.17 7.03 8.15
C THR A 166 16.83 7.25 6.67
N ALA A 167 16.61 6.17 5.92
CA ALA A 167 16.21 6.26 4.51
C ALA A 167 14.92 7.05 4.30
N LYS A 168 14.00 7.08 5.28
CA LYS A 168 12.76 7.88 5.20
C LYS A 168 13.01 9.40 5.10
N ASP A 169 14.17 9.86 5.53
CA ASP A 169 14.53 11.28 5.57
C ASP A 169 15.11 11.76 4.22
N ASP A 170 15.36 10.86 3.27
CA ASP A 170 15.85 11.15 1.91
C ASP A 170 15.02 10.38 0.89
N MET A 171 14.28 11.09 0.03
CA MET A 171 13.34 10.44 -0.90
C MET A 171 14.03 9.60 -1.98
N GLU A 172 15.29 9.87 -2.31
CA GLU A 172 16.03 9.05 -3.27
C GLU A 172 16.39 7.69 -2.65
N ALA A 173 16.90 7.69 -1.40
CA ALA A 173 17.13 6.47 -0.63
C ALA A 173 15.81 5.73 -0.37
N TYR A 174 14.76 6.45 0.05
CA TYR A 174 13.45 5.85 0.31
C TYR A 174 12.84 5.21 -0.94
N THR A 175 13.11 5.77 -2.12
CA THR A 175 12.64 5.20 -3.39
C THR A 175 13.25 3.81 -3.64
N LYS A 176 14.50 3.59 -3.20
CA LYS A 176 15.22 2.32 -3.33
C LYS A 176 14.84 1.31 -2.22
N LEU A 177 14.39 1.79 -1.06
CA LEU A 177 13.98 0.95 0.08
C LEU A 177 12.67 0.20 -0.22
N THR A 178 12.71 -1.13 -0.37
CA THR A 178 11.57 -2.00 -0.69
C THR A 178 11.65 -3.33 0.07
N ASP A 179 10.72 -4.27 -0.16
CA ASP A 179 10.79 -5.61 0.42
C ASP A 179 12.07 -6.38 0.01
N HIS A 180 12.80 -5.90 -1.00
CA HIS A 180 14.10 -6.43 -1.40
C HIS A 180 15.12 -6.51 -0.26
N VAL A 181 15.02 -5.62 0.75
CA VAL A 181 15.88 -5.68 1.95
C VAL A 181 15.82 -7.04 2.65
N PHE A 182 14.65 -7.69 2.64
CA PHE A 182 14.50 -9.04 3.19
C PHE A 182 15.44 -10.03 2.49
N GLU A 183 15.42 -10.05 1.15
CA GLU A 183 16.28 -10.91 0.33
C GLU A 183 17.76 -10.51 0.42
N GLN A 184 18.05 -9.22 0.51
CA GLN A 184 19.41 -8.70 0.68
C GLN A 184 20.04 -9.23 1.97
N ILE A 185 19.31 -9.20 3.09
CA ILE A 185 19.78 -9.75 4.37
C ILE A 185 19.92 -11.28 4.27
N LEU A 186 18.92 -11.96 3.70
CA LEU A 186 18.90 -13.42 3.62
C LEU A 186 20.06 -13.98 2.78
N ASN A 187 20.38 -13.32 1.67
CA ASN A 187 21.43 -13.75 0.73
C ASN A 187 22.80 -13.15 1.05
N SER A 188 22.91 -12.33 2.09
CA SER A 188 24.19 -11.77 2.51
C SER A 188 25.18 -12.83 2.98
N SER A 189 26.45 -12.62 2.66
CA SER A 189 27.61 -13.39 3.13
C SER A 189 28.34 -12.71 4.30
N SER A 190 27.92 -11.51 4.71
CA SER A 190 28.55 -10.78 5.82
C SER A 190 28.29 -11.47 7.16
N ALA A 191 29.36 -11.65 7.95
CA ALA A 191 29.27 -12.18 9.30
C ALA A 191 28.45 -11.26 10.23
N ASP A 192 28.48 -9.95 10.00
CA ASP A 192 27.77 -8.97 10.83
C ASP A 192 26.25 -9.08 10.69
N LEU A 193 25.76 -9.55 9.53
CA LEU A 193 24.35 -9.78 9.27
C LEU A 193 23.87 -11.18 9.70
N ALA A 194 24.74 -12.03 10.26
CA ALA A 194 24.41 -13.42 10.57
C ALA A 194 23.24 -13.56 11.54
N GLU A 195 23.12 -12.66 12.53
CA GLU A 195 21.99 -12.69 13.47
C GLU A 195 20.66 -12.36 12.80
N ALA A 196 20.63 -11.28 12.00
CA ALA A 196 19.45 -10.87 11.25
C ALA A 196 19.03 -11.96 10.25
N LYS A 197 20.01 -12.49 9.49
CA LYS A 197 19.82 -13.60 8.56
C LYS A 197 19.22 -14.83 9.23
N LYS A 198 19.74 -15.24 10.39
CA LYS A 198 19.23 -16.40 11.15
C LYS A 198 17.75 -16.24 11.55
N ILE A 199 17.30 -15.02 11.82
CA ILE A 199 15.88 -14.74 12.12
C ILE A 199 15.04 -14.92 10.84
N LEU A 200 15.49 -14.37 9.70
CA LEU A 200 14.78 -14.52 8.43
C LEU A 200 14.74 -15.98 7.94
N GLU A 201 15.83 -16.73 8.10
CA GLU A 201 15.88 -18.17 7.78
C GLU A 201 14.84 -18.96 8.58
N LYS A 202 14.61 -18.61 9.86
CA LYS A 202 13.55 -19.22 10.67
C LYS A 202 12.16 -18.93 10.10
N ILE A 203 11.94 -17.75 9.52
CA ILE A 203 10.66 -17.42 8.86
C ILE A 203 10.44 -18.35 7.66
N ILE A 204 11.45 -18.47 6.79
CA ILE A 204 11.40 -19.32 5.59
C ILE A 204 11.23 -20.79 5.94
N SER A 205 11.98 -21.28 6.94
CA SER A 205 11.89 -22.66 7.41
C SER A 205 10.68 -22.94 8.30
N ARG A 206 9.74 -21.98 8.44
CA ARG A 206 8.54 -22.07 9.29
C ARG A 206 8.81 -22.40 10.77
N LYS A 207 9.97 -22.00 11.29
CA LYS A 207 10.37 -22.10 12.70
C LYS A 207 10.08 -20.79 13.45
N HIS A 208 8.83 -20.35 13.38
CA HIS A 208 8.37 -19.08 13.99
C HIS A 208 8.39 -19.12 15.52
N TYR A 209 8.39 -17.95 16.15
CA TYR A 209 8.22 -17.84 17.60
C TYR A 209 6.90 -18.47 18.06
N LYS A 210 6.91 -19.04 19.27
CA LYS A 210 5.74 -19.73 19.82
C LYS A 210 4.77 -18.72 20.41
N PHE A 211 3.53 -18.81 19.95
CA PHE A 211 2.42 -18.05 20.52
C PHE A 211 2.00 -18.69 21.85
N LEU A 212 2.04 -17.92 22.95
CA LEU A 212 1.70 -18.42 24.28
C LEU A 212 0.22 -18.26 24.62
N GLY A 213 -0.42 -17.15 24.22
CA GLY A 213 -1.83 -16.89 24.53
C GLY A 213 -2.25 -15.47 24.17
N ASP A 214 -3.56 -15.20 24.28
CA ASP A 214 -4.17 -13.87 24.14
C ASP A 214 -5.07 -13.62 25.37
N ILE A 215 -5.08 -12.40 25.89
CA ILE A 215 -5.88 -11.99 27.04
C ILE A 215 -6.68 -10.76 26.63
N ARG A 216 -8.00 -10.80 26.87
CA ARG A 216 -8.87 -9.65 26.70
C ARG A 216 -9.10 -8.99 28.06
N PRO A 217 -8.77 -7.69 28.22
CA PRO A 217 -9.03 -6.95 29.44
C PRO A 217 -10.52 -6.78 29.70
#